data_AF-C7P5S7-F1
#
_entry.id   AF-C7P5S7-F1
#
_cell.length_a   1.000
_cell.length_b   1.000
_cell.length_c   1.000
_cell.angle_alpha   90.00
_cell.angle_beta   90.00
_cell.angle_gamma   90.00
#
_symmetry.space_group_name_H-M   'P 1'
#
loop_
_entity.id
_entity.type
_entity.pdbx_description
1 polymer ?
#
loop_
_entity_poly.entity_id
_entity_poly.type
_entity_poly.pdbx_seq_one_letter_code
_entity_poly.pdbx_strand_id
1 'polypeptide(L)'
;MDWKKVGGLLIYFSGICLGIIKPPIERLACIKIPSNEVCIGINTNMLAFELALIIIGALLMGISGNFKNSFQLNGWLSITTGLGAAIIGGYAGIYPLIIFGVILATLGLILYKLKANNDENS
;
A
#
# COMPACT_ATOMS: atom_id res chain seq x y z
N MET A 1 -20.94 14.13 4.46
CA MET A 1 -19.54 13.65 4.44
C MET A 1 -19.58 12.15 4.60
N ASP A 2 -19.04 11.39 3.65
CA ASP A 2 -19.13 9.93 3.69
C ASP A 2 -18.12 9.39 4.72
N TRP A 3 -18.63 8.87 5.85
CA TRP A 3 -17.81 8.44 6.98
C TRP A 3 -16.87 7.29 6.62
N LYS A 4 -17.26 6.47 5.63
CA LYS A 4 -16.43 5.36 5.12
C LYS A 4 -15.21 5.89 4.37
N LYS A 5 -15.38 6.97 3.60
CA LYS A 5 -14.30 7.60 2.85
C LYS A 5 -13.27 8.22 3.78
N VAL A 6 -13.75 8.95 4.79
CA VAL A 6 -12.89 9.59 5.81
C VAL A 6 -12.18 8.52 6.65
N GLY A 7 -12.91 7.50 7.10
CA GLY A 7 -12.32 6.38 7.83
C GLY A 7 -11.28 5.62 7.01
N GLY A 8 -11.57 5.32 5.75
CA GLY A 8 -10.63 4.68 4.82
C GLY A 8 -9.36 5.49 4.61
N LEU A 9 -9.49 6.82 4.48
CA LEU A 9 -8.35 7.73 4.33
C LEU A 9 -7.48 7.73 5.58
N LEU A 10 -8.08 7.81 6.78
CA LEU A 10 -7.36 7.74 8.05
C LEU A 10 -6.62 6.41 8.20
N ILE A 11 -7.27 5.29 7.87
CA ILE A 11 -6.65 3.95 7.91
C ILE A 11 -5.47 3.88 6.94
N TYR A 12 -5.63 4.35 5.71
CA TYR A 12 -4.57 4.36 4.69
C TYR A 12 -3.34 5.16 5.16
N PHE A 13 -3.56 6.39 5.62
CA PHE A 13 -2.47 7.22 6.14
C PHE A 13 -1.86 6.66 7.41
N SER A 14 -2.63 5.99 8.27
CA SER A 14 -2.07 5.31 9.44
C SER A 14 -1.08 4.21 9.06
N GLY A 15 -1.37 3.43 8.00
CA GLY A 15 -0.45 2.42 7.48
C GLY A 15 0.85 3.04 6.96
N ILE A 16 0.76 4.15 6.22
CA ILE A 16 1.94 4.89 5.76
C ILE A 16 2.73 5.48 6.94
N CYS A 17 2.06 6.18 7.85
CA CYS A 17 2.70 6.77 9.02
C CYS A 17 3.40 5.72 9.87
N LEU A 18 2.81 4.54 10.07
CA LEU A 18 3.46 3.44 10.78
C LEU A 18 4.74 2.99 10.09
N GLY A 19 4.72 2.86 8.76
CA GLY A 19 5.90 2.50 7.96
C GLY A 19 6.99 3.58 7.93
N ILE A 20 6.63 4.86 8.15
CA ILE A 20 7.59 5.98 8.23
C ILE A 20 8.17 6.13 9.65
N ILE A 21 7.30 6.11 10.66
CA ILE A 21 7.66 6.39 12.06
C ILE A 21 8.55 5.27 12.62
N LYS A 22 8.36 4.02 12.19
CA LYS A 22 9.23 2.93 12.59
C LYS A 22 10.38 2.78 11.59
N PRO A 23 11.59 3.29 11.92
CA PRO A 23 12.73 3.17 11.03
C PRO A 23 13.10 1.70 10.83
N PRO A 24 13.87 1.35 9.77
CA PRO A 24 14.26 -0.01 9.44
C PRO A 24 14.90 -0.79 10.61
N ILE A 25 15.45 -0.07 11.60
CA ILE A 25 16.08 -0.60 12.82
C ILE A 25 15.07 -1.32 13.74
N GLU A 26 13.85 -0.82 13.88
CA GLU A 26 12.78 -1.48 14.66
C GLU A 26 12.12 -2.64 13.91
N ARG A 27 12.43 -2.78 12.61
CA ARG A 27 12.04 -3.90 11.76
C ARG A 27 13.07 -5.02 11.74
N LEU A 28 14.20 -4.88 12.41
CA LEU A 28 15.22 -5.94 12.44
C LEU A 28 14.76 -7.09 13.36
N ALA A 29 14.88 -8.33 12.90
CA ALA A 29 14.73 -9.49 13.78
C ALA A 29 16.00 -9.62 14.61
N CYS A 30 15.90 -9.51 15.94
CA CYS A 30 17.06 -9.65 16.81
C CYS A 30 17.38 -11.13 17.01
N ILE A 31 18.57 -11.53 16.54
CA ILE A 31 19.12 -12.87 16.74
C ILE A 31 20.18 -12.77 17.83
N LYS A 32 20.05 -13.59 18.88
CA LYS A 32 21.08 -13.69 19.94
C LYS A 32 22.27 -14.49 19.42
N ILE A 33 23.40 -13.81 19.22
CA ILE A 33 24.69 -14.43 18.92
C ILE A 33 25.50 -14.41 20.24
N PRO A 34 26.34 -15.41 20.55
CA PRO A 34 27.07 -15.49 21.82
C PRO A 34 27.97 -14.28 22.17
N SER A 35 28.20 -13.33 21.25
CA SER A 35 29.04 -12.14 21.47
C SER A 35 28.31 -10.79 21.42
N ASN A 36 27.06 -10.72 20.95
CA ASN A 36 26.19 -9.52 21.03
C ASN A 36 24.80 -9.81 20.46
N GLU A 37 23.81 -9.00 20.83
CA GLU A 37 22.53 -8.95 20.10
C GLU A 37 22.75 -8.23 18.77
N VAL A 38 22.60 -8.94 17.66
CA VAL A 38 22.64 -8.35 16.32
C VAL A 38 21.25 -8.45 15.74
N CYS A 39 20.64 -7.30 15.47
CA CYS A 39 19.35 -7.27 14.79
C CYS A 39 19.58 -7.28 13.28
N ILE A 40 19.10 -8.33 12.60
CA ILE A 40 19.25 -8.55 11.16
C ILE A 40 17.90 -9.03 10.62
N GLY A 41 17.33 -8.35 9.62
CA GLY A 41 16.14 -8.83 8.90
C GLY A 41 14.98 -7.83 8.86
N ILE A 42 13.80 -8.32 8.47
CA ILE A 42 12.57 -7.53 8.36
C ILE A 42 11.48 -8.23 9.17
N ASN A 43 10.82 -7.50 10.07
CA ASN A 43 9.65 -7.97 10.80
C ASN A 43 8.48 -8.11 9.82
N THR A 44 8.33 -9.30 9.28
CA THR A 44 7.35 -9.61 8.23
C THR A 44 5.92 -9.41 8.72
N ASN A 45 5.64 -9.66 10.00
CA ASN A 45 4.33 -9.44 10.59
C ASN A 45 3.96 -7.96 10.59
N MET A 46 4.91 -7.10 10.93
CA MET A 46 4.68 -5.65 10.91
C MET A 46 4.52 -5.12 9.48
N LEU A 47 5.34 -5.60 8.54
CA LEU A 47 5.18 -5.28 7.11
C LEU A 47 3.81 -5.71 6.56
N ALA A 48 3.37 -6.92 6.91
CA ALA A 48 2.05 -7.41 6.53
C ALA A 48 0.93 -6.55 7.11
N PHE A 49 1.07 -6.09 8.36
CA PHE A 49 0.08 -5.23 9.00
C PHE A 49 -0.02 -3.86 8.32
N GLU A 50 1.10 -3.21 8.00
CA GLU A 50 1.10 -1.92 7.29
C GLU A 50 0.49 -2.06 5.89
N LEU A 51 0.85 -3.10 5.15
CA LEU A 51 0.24 -3.38 3.84
C LEU A 51 -1.25 -3.66 3.96
N ALA A 52 -1.69 -4.39 5.00
CA ALA A 52 -3.10 -4.64 5.25
C ALA A 52 -3.87 -3.34 5.53
N LEU A 53 -3.31 -2.42 6.31
CA LEU A 53 -3.91 -1.10 6.54
C LEU A 53 -4.06 -0.30 5.24
N ILE A 54 -3.02 -0.31 4.40
CA ILE A 54 -3.08 0.35 3.09
C ILE A 54 -4.17 -0.26 2.21
N ILE A 55 -4.25 -1.58 2.13
CA ILE A 55 -5.26 -2.28 1.32
C ILE A 55 -6.68 -2.01 1.84
N ILE A 56 -6.90 -2.14 3.15
CA ILE A 56 -8.21 -1.92 3.77
C ILE A 56 -8.63 -0.45 3.63
N GLY A 57 -7.72 0.49 3.85
CA GLY A 57 -7.98 1.92 3.68
C GLY A 57 -8.33 2.28 2.23
N ALA A 58 -7.56 1.75 1.27
CA ALA A 58 -7.83 1.88 -0.16
C ALA A 58 -9.20 1.30 -0.55
N LEU A 59 -9.55 0.13 0.00
CA LEU A 59 -10.83 -0.53 -0.22
C LEU A 59 -12.00 0.29 0.32
N LEU A 60 -11.91 0.80 1.55
CA LEU A 60 -12.96 1.64 2.13
C LEU A 60 -13.18 2.92 1.31
N MET A 61 -12.09 3.59 0.92
CA MET A 61 -12.17 4.75 0.04
C MET A 61 -12.78 4.37 -1.32
N GLY A 62 -12.38 3.23 -1.86
CA GLY A 62 -12.88 2.67 -3.12
C GLY A 62 -14.39 2.41 -3.09
N ILE A 63 -14.89 1.69 -2.09
CA ILE A 63 -16.30 1.33 -1.96
C ILE A 63 -17.18 2.57 -1.71
N SER A 64 -16.65 3.58 -1.03
CA SER A 64 -17.34 4.87 -0.85
C SER A 64 -17.30 5.77 -2.10
N GLY A 65 -16.51 5.41 -3.11
CA GLY A 65 -16.43 6.15 -4.36
C GLY A 65 -17.53 5.73 -5.33
N ASN A 66 -18.09 6.70 -6.05
CA ASN A 66 -19.01 6.45 -7.16
C ASN A 66 -18.22 5.97 -8.40
N PHE A 67 -17.62 4.79 -8.32
CA PHE A 67 -16.99 4.15 -9.49
C PHE A 67 -18.08 3.62 -10.42
N LYS A 68 -17.97 3.92 -11.72
CA LYS A 68 -18.96 3.48 -12.72
C LYS A 68 -18.98 1.96 -12.89
N ASN A 69 -17.85 1.28 -12.63
CA ASN A 69 -17.72 -0.15 -12.83
C ASN A 69 -16.58 -0.74 -11.98
N SER A 70 -16.62 -2.06 -11.73
CA SER A 70 -15.62 -2.84 -11.01
C SER A 70 -14.22 -2.71 -11.60
N PHE A 71 -14.09 -2.46 -12.90
CA PHE A 71 -12.80 -2.25 -13.55
C PHE A 71 -12.10 -0.95 -13.12
N GLN A 72 -12.84 0.15 -12.99
CA GLN A 72 -12.30 1.42 -12.48
C GLN A 72 -11.96 1.31 -10.99
N LEU A 73 -12.79 0.60 -10.21
CA LEU A 73 -12.50 0.30 -8.81
C LEU A 73 -11.20 -0.51 -8.68
N ASN A 74 -11.02 -1.56 -9.48
CA ASN A 74 -9.81 -2.37 -9.48
C ASN A 74 -8.57 -1.58 -9.91
N GLY A 75 -8.70 -0.69 -10.91
CA GLY A 75 -7.65 0.24 -11.29
C GLY A 75 -7.24 1.17 -10.15
N TRP A 76 -8.23 1.78 -9.49
CA TRP A 76 -8.02 2.61 -8.30
C TRP A 76 -7.33 1.86 -7.16
N LEU A 77 -7.80 0.65 -6.84
CA LEU A 77 -7.19 -0.19 -5.81
C LEU A 77 -5.74 -0.48 -6.17
N SER A 78 -5.47 -0.93 -7.41
CA SER A 78 -4.11 -1.25 -7.86
C SER A 78 -3.17 -0.04 -7.82
N ILE A 79 -3.65 1.17 -8.16
CA ILE A 79 -2.90 2.43 -8.01
C ILE A 79 -2.57 2.69 -6.54
N THR A 80 -3.60 2.74 -5.69
CA THR A 80 -3.46 3.16 -4.29
C THR A 80 -2.68 2.17 -3.43
N THR A 81 -2.89 0.86 -3.64
CA THR A 81 -2.12 -0.19 -2.96
C THR A 81 -0.70 -0.26 -3.49
N GLY A 82 -0.49 -0.11 -4.80
CA GLY A 82 0.84 -0.08 -5.41
C GLY A 82 1.68 1.09 -4.91
N LEU A 83 1.09 2.30 -4.88
CA LEU A 83 1.76 3.48 -4.35
C LEU A 83 2.11 3.31 -2.86
N GLY A 84 1.16 2.79 -2.07
CA GLY A 84 1.38 2.52 -0.65
C GLY A 84 2.48 1.50 -0.39
N ALA A 85 2.48 0.40 -1.13
CA ALA A 85 3.53 -0.61 -1.06
C ALA A 85 4.91 -0.07 -1.46
N ALA A 86 4.98 0.79 -2.48
CA ALA A 86 6.23 1.42 -2.89
C ALA A 86 6.77 2.37 -1.82
N ILE A 87 5.92 3.16 -1.18
CA ILE A 87 6.30 4.05 -0.07
C ILE A 87 6.83 3.23 1.11
N ILE A 88 6.07 2.23 1.57
CA ILE A 88 6.50 1.36 2.68
C ILE A 88 7.81 0.64 2.33
N GLY A 89 7.92 0.10 1.11
CA GLY A 89 9.13 -0.56 0.63
C GLY A 89 10.34 0.37 0.60
N GLY A 90 10.15 1.64 0.21
CA GLY A 90 11.18 2.68 0.21
C GLY A 90 11.71 2.95 1.61
N TYR A 91 10.82 3.22 2.56
CA TYR A 91 11.20 3.47 3.96
C TYR A 91 11.80 2.25 4.65
N ALA A 92 11.37 1.05 4.27
CA ALA A 92 11.90 -0.20 4.80
C ALA A 92 13.21 -0.66 4.13
N GLY A 93 13.67 0.00 3.07
CA GLY A 93 14.84 -0.42 2.28
C GLY A 93 14.63 -1.72 1.48
N ILE A 94 13.37 -2.12 1.22
CA ILE A 94 13.01 -3.37 0.55
C ILE A 94 12.83 -3.11 -0.94
N TYR A 95 13.94 -3.14 -1.69
CA TYR A 95 13.94 -2.86 -3.13
C TYR A 95 12.92 -3.68 -3.94
N PRO A 96 12.74 -4.98 -3.70
CA PRO A 96 11.72 -5.77 -4.40
C PRO A 96 10.28 -5.25 -4.19
N LEU A 97 9.97 -4.76 -2.98
CA LEU A 97 8.64 -4.24 -2.66
C LEU A 97 8.39 -2.88 -3.33
N ILE A 98 9.43 -2.07 -3.49
CA ILE A 98 9.38 -0.81 -4.26
C ILE A 98 8.99 -1.10 -5.70
N ILE A 99 9.74 -2.00 -6.37
CA ILE A 99 9.51 -2.35 -7.77
C ILE A 99 8.10 -2.94 -7.94
N PHE A 100 7.72 -3.88 -7.07
CA PHE A 100 6.39 -4.47 -7.09
C PHE A 100 5.29 -3.40 -6.96
N GLY A 101 5.43 -2.47 -6.01
CA GLY A 101 4.49 -1.37 -5.83
C GLY A 101 4.37 -0.47 -7.05
N VAL A 102 5.51 -0.10 -7.67
CA VAL A 102 5.53 0.73 -8.88
C VAL A 102 4.87 0.02 -10.06
N ILE A 103 5.16 -1.27 -10.28
CA ILE A 103 4.53 -2.06 -11.34
C ILE A 103 3.02 -2.14 -11.12
N LEU A 104 2.60 -2.44 -9.88
CA LEU A 104 1.18 -2.56 -9.54
C LEU A 104 0.43 -1.23 -9.73
N ALA A 105 1.05 -0.11 -9.36
CA ALA A 105 0.47 1.21 -9.56
C ALA A 105 0.37 1.56 -11.05
N THR A 106 1.40 1.21 -11.83
CA THR A 106 1.44 1.44 -13.28
C THR A 106 0.38 0.63 -14.00
N LEU A 107 0.25 -0.66 -13.68
CA LEU A 107 -0.82 -1.52 -14.20
C LEU A 107 -2.20 -0.97 -13.83
N GLY A 108 -2.39 -0.52 -12.59
CA GLY A 108 -3.62 0.12 -12.16
C GLY A 108 -3.97 1.36 -12.98
N LEU A 109 -2.98 2.18 -13.30
CA LEU A 109 -3.15 3.39 -14.11
C LEU A 109 -3.51 3.07 -15.56
N ILE A 110 -2.90 2.02 -16.13
CA ILE A 110 -3.26 1.49 -17.46
C ILE A 110 -4.71 1.01 -17.46
N LEU A 111 -5.11 0.20 -16.48
CA LEU A 111 -6.49 -0.28 -16.35
C LEU A 111 -7.49 0.89 -16.20
N TYR A 112 -7.14 1.87 -15.37
CA TYR A 112 -7.98 3.04 -15.15
C TYR A 112 -8.16 3.86 -16.43
N LYS A 113 -7.09 4.09 -17.20
CA LYS A 113 -7.14 4.86 -18.47
C LYS A 113 -7.79 4.11 -19.62
N LEU A 114 -7.49 2.83 -19.82
CA LEU A 114 -8.06 2.03 -20.92
C LEU A 114 -9.60 2.02 -20.87
N LYS A 115 -10.17 1.97 -19.66
CA LYS A 115 -11.62 1.99 -19.51
C LYS A 115 -12.23 3.39 -19.66
N ALA A 116 -11.55 4.43 -19.18
CA ALA A 116 -12.02 5.80 -19.39
C ALA A 116 -12.21 6.11 -20.89
N ASN A 117 -11.26 5.70 -21.73
CA ASN A 117 -11.35 5.90 -23.19
C ASN A 117 -12.44 5.04 -23.86
N ASN A 118 -12.77 3.88 -23.30
CA ASN A 118 -13.85 3.03 -23.83
C ASN A 118 -15.25 3.55 -23.45
N ASP A 119 -15.38 4.30 -22.35
CA ASP A 119 -16.64 4.90 -21.93
C ASP A 119 -16.91 6.26 -22.63
N GLU A 120 -15.91 6.90 -23.25
CA GLU A 120 -16.07 8.10 -24.09
C GLU A 120 -16.44 7.79 -25.55
N ASN A 121 -16.16 6.57 -26.03
CA ASN A 121 -16.43 6.14 -27.40
C ASN A 121 -17.71 5.29 -27.56
N SER A 122 -18.54 5.20 -26.52
CA SER A 122 -19.81 4.45 -26.50
C SER A 122 -20.99 5.33 -26.13
#